data_AF-A0A835Q4L0-F1
#
_entry.id   AF-A0A835Q4L0-F1
#
_cell.length_a   1.000
_cell.length_b   1.000
_cell.length_c   1.000
_cell.angle_alpha   90.00
_cell.angle_beta   90.00
_cell.angle_gamma   90.00
#
_symmetry.space_group_name_H-M   'P 1'
#
loop_
_entity.id
_entity.type
_entity.pdbx_description
1 polymer ?
#
loop_
_entity_poly.entity_id
_entity_poly.type
_entity_poly.pdbx_seq_one_letter_code
_entity_poly.pdbx_strand_id
1 'polypeptide(L)'
;MSRFLLRRQKIQIQREDTAFDAYIIGKENAPAIVVVPEFWGVYFEVKNHAQKIASLAPGYRALIPDLYRGKVGLDVAEAQHLMESLDWPSAVKDIDASLNWLKSNGSSKVGITGFCLGGALSIASAVSVPEVDAVTAKQLEEKLESSGVPNEVNIYAGVGHAFLNVSPEGKQMRKNMGMNDDDPAAVELAWWKASALPTK
;
A
#
# COMPACT_ATOMS: atom_id res chain seq x y z
N MET A 1 23.23 -6.85 19.75
CA MET A 1 22.18 -7.53 18.96
C MET A 1 22.23 -6.98 17.54
N SER A 2 22.66 -7.79 16.57
CA SER A 2 22.82 -7.34 15.18
C SER A 2 21.46 -6.97 14.59
N ARG A 3 21.28 -5.68 14.28
CA ARG A 3 20.10 -5.16 13.58
C ARG A 3 20.20 -5.70 12.16
N PHE A 4 19.51 -6.80 11.86
CA PHE A 4 19.32 -7.27 10.48
C PHE A 4 18.67 -6.11 9.71
N LEU A 5 19.47 -5.32 9.00
CA LEU A 5 18.99 -4.42 7.97
C LEU A 5 18.40 -5.33 6.89
N LEU A 6 17.07 -5.51 6.92
CA LEU A 6 16.35 -6.24 5.90
C LEU A 6 16.68 -5.60 4.54
N ARG A 7 17.46 -6.32 3.71
CA ARG A 7 17.91 -5.79 2.43
C ARG A 7 16.73 -5.76 1.47
N ARG A 8 16.39 -4.57 0.98
CA ARG A 8 15.42 -4.40 -0.11
C ARG A 8 16.01 -5.02 -1.38
N GLN A 9 15.23 -5.85 -2.06
CA GLN A 9 15.60 -6.45 -3.34
C GLN A 9 14.59 -6.01 -4.41
N LYS A 10 15.10 -5.64 -5.59
CA LYS A 10 14.29 -5.48 -6.80
C LYS A 10 14.15 -6.84 -7.48
N ILE A 11 12.93 -7.20 -7.83
CA ILE A 11 12.58 -8.41 -8.58
C ILE A 11 11.73 -8.02 -9.79
N GLN A 12 11.59 -8.94 -10.73
CA GLN A 12 10.65 -8.81 -11.84
C GLN A 12 9.59 -9.90 -11.71
N ILE A 13 8.32 -9.51 -11.84
CA ILE A 13 7.18 -10.42 -11.80
C ILE A 13 6.60 -10.52 -13.21
N GLN A 14 6.41 -11.75 -13.67
CA GLN A 14 5.78 -12.06 -14.95
C GLN A 14 4.26 -12.14 -14.77
N ARG A 15 3.52 -11.53 -15.70
CA ARG A 15 2.06 -11.52 -15.74
C ARG A 15 1.60 -11.57 -17.19
N GLU A 16 0.99 -12.68 -17.59
CA GLU A 16 0.53 -12.91 -18.96
C GLU A 16 1.68 -12.67 -19.96
N ASP A 17 1.55 -11.66 -20.83
CA ASP A 17 2.50 -11.25 -21.86
C ASP A 17 3.41 -10.08 -21.46
N THR A 18 3.32 -9.62 -20.20
CA THR A 18 4.12 -8.50 -19.69
C THR A 18 4.88 -8.86 -18.41
N ALA A 19 5.88 -8.04 -18.10
CA ALA A 19 6.59 -8.08 -16.83
C ALA A 19 6.59 -6.70 -16.17
N PHE A 20 6.65 -6.67 -14.85
CA PHE A 20 6.81 -5.42 -14.09
C PHE A 20 7.78 -5.61 -12.94
N ASP A 21 8.38 -4.49 -12.52
CA ASP A 21 9.30 -4.48 -11.40
C ASP A 21 8.52 -4.52 -10.07
N ALA A 22 9.09 -5.16 -9.07
CA ALA A 22 8.59 -5.11 -7.71
C ALA A 22 9.74 -5.02 -6.72
N TYR A 23 9.46 -4.47 -5.54
CA TYR A 23 10.45 -4.28 -4.49
C TYR A 23 10.03 -5.08 -3.27
N ILE A 24 10.90 -5.96 -2.79
CA ILE A 24 10.60 -6.87 -1.71
C ILE A 24 11.53 -6.67 -0.52
N ILE A 25 10.97 -6.81 0.68
CA ILE A 25 11.68 -6.71 1.95
C ILE A 25 11.05 -7.64 2.99
N GLY A 26 11.80 -8.07 3.99
CA GLY A 26 11.30 -8.93 5.06
C GLY A 26 11.79 -10.36 4.95
N LYS A 27 11.31 -11.20 5.86
CA LYS A 27 11.77 -12.59 5.98
C LYS A 27 11.14 -13.46 4.89
N GLU A 28 11.94 -14.33 4.27
CA GLU A 28 11.42 -15.36 3.37
C GLU A 28 10.47 -16.32 4.11
N ASN A 29 9.50 -16.85 3.38
CA ASN A 29 8.48 -17.77 3.90
C ASN A 29 7.58 -17.21 5.03
N ALA A 30 7.70 -15.92 5.36
CA ALA A 30 6.79 -15.26 6.29
C ALA A 30 5.42 -14.98 5.62
N PRO A 31 4.35 -14.80 6.40
CA PRO A 31 3.13 -14.14 5.92
C PRO A 31 3.50 -12.84 5.22
N ALA A 32 2.86 -12.56 4.09
CA ALA A 32 3.23 -11.44 3.24
C ALA A 32 2.11 -10.44 3.04
N ILE A 33 2.50 -9.19 2.79
CA ILE A 33 1.60 -8.09 2.45
C ILE A 33 2.10 -7.44 1.16
N VAL A 34 1.23 -7.35 0.17
CA VAL A 34 1.42 -6.45 -0.98
C VAL A 34 1.10 -5.03 -0.51
N VAL A 35 2.05 -4.11 -0.67
CA VAL A 35 1.96 -2.71 -0.26
C VAL A 35 1.82 -1.86 -1.52
N VAL A 36 0.59 -1.49 -1.85
CA VAL A 36 0.25 -0.75 -3.07
C VAL A 36 0.70 0.71 -2.92
N PRO A 37 1.49 1.26 -3.88
CA PRO A 37 2.00 2.62 -3.79
C PRO A 37 0.89 3.67 -3.91
N GLU A 38 1.21 4.86 -3.40
CA GLU A 38 0.45 6.08 -3.68
C GLU A 38 0.64 6.52 -5.16
N PHE A 39 -0.06 7.56 -5.59
CA PHE A 39 0.08 8.15 -6.92
C PHE A 39 1.49 8.63 -7.33
N TRP A 40 2.41 8.75 -6.37
CA TRP A 40 3.82 9.10 -6.62
C TRP A 40 4.61 7.96 -7.27
N GLY A 41 4.10 6.73 -7.24
CA GLY A 41 4.84 5.52 -7.62
C GLY A 41 5.73 4.98 -6.51
N VAL A 42 6.81 4.26 -6.86
CA VAL A 42 7.65 3.56 -5.87
C VAL A 42 8.71 4.49 -5.26
N TYR A 43 8.22 5.51 -4.55
CA TYR A 43 9.02 6.53 -3.88
C TYR A 43 9.40 6.15 -2.43
N PHE A 44 9.99 7.07 -1.67
CA PHE A 44 10.58 6.76 -0.37
C PHE A 44 9.53 6.36 0.69
N GLU A 45 8.33 6.96 0.75
CA GLU A 45 7.38 6.62 1.82
C GLU A 45 6.81 5.22 1.70
N VAL A 46 6.37 4.79 0.50
CA VAL A 46 5.88 3.42 0.35
C VAL A 46 6.96 2.39 0.72
N LYS A 47 8.24 2.70 0.48
CA LYS A 47 9.37 1.88 0.94
C LYS A 47 9.52 1.91 2.47
N ASN A 48 9.25 3.04 3.11
CA ASN A 48 9.24 3.16 4.57
C ASN A 48 8.09 2.36 5.19
N HIS A 49 6.89 2.44 4.62
CA HIS A 49 5.74 1.64 5.05
C HIS A 49 6.03 0.14 4.90
N ALA A 50 6.55 -0.31 3.77
CA ALA A 50 6.92 -1.71 3.58
C ALA A 50 7.99 -2.17 4.59
N GLN A 51 8.97 -1.31 4.91
CA GLN A 51 9.96 -1.58 5.95
C GLN A 51 9.33 -1.68 7.34
N LYS A 52 8.39 -0.80 7.67
CA LYS A 52 7.64 -0.82 8.93
C LYS A 52 6.83 -2.11 9.05
N ILE A 53 6.07 -2.46 8.01
CA ILE A 53 5.28 -3.70 7.92
C ILE A 53 6.17 -4.92 8.13
N ALA A 54 7.29 -5.01 7.42
CA ALA A 54 8.23 -6.12 7.56
C ALA A 54 8.83 -6.25 8.98
N SER A 55 8.81 -5.16 9.75
CA SER A 55 9.35 -5.08 11.11
C SER A 55 8.28 -5.28 12.20
N LEU A 56 6.99 -5.36 11.84
CA LEU A 56 5.92 -5.70 12.79
C LEU A 56 6.06 -7.16 13.22
N ALA A 57 5.81 -7.46 14.49
CA ALA A 57 5.72 -8.85 14.96
C ALA A 57 4.50 -9.55 14.31
N PRO A 58 4.61 -10.82 13.89
CA PRO A 58 5.71 -11.79 14.07
C PRO A 58 6.87 -11.67 13.05
N GLY A 59 6.81 -10.70 12.13
CA GLY A 59 7.71 -10.50 11.01
C GLY A 59 6.99 -10.82 9.70
N TYR A 60 6.79 -9.82 8.85
CA TYR A 60 6.13 -9.97 7.56
C TYR A 60 7.12 -9.88 6.40
N ARG A 61 6.74 -10.46 5.27
CA ARG A 61 7.34 -10.13 3.96
C ARG A 61 6.49 -9.02 3.33
N ALA A 62 7.09 -7.95 2.84
CA ALA A 62 6.39 -6.86 2.17
C ALA A 62 6.86 -6.73 0.73
N LEU A 63 5.93 -6.59 -0.21
CA LEU A 63 6.19 -6.45 -1.64
C LEU A 63 5.47 -5.21 -2.19
N ILE A 64 6.20 -4.33 -2.87
CA ILE A 64 5.66 -3.13 -3.52
C ILE A 64 5.69 -3.36 -5.04
N PRO A 65 4.53 -3.47 -5.72
CA PRO A 65 4.48 -3.54 -7.17
C PRO A 65 4.73 -2.17 -7.80
N ASP A 66 5.55 -2.11 -8.85
CA ASP A 66 5.79 -0.89 -9.63
C ASP A 66 4.73 -0.70 -10.72
N LEU A 67 3.58 -0.18 -10.29
CA LEU A 67 2.43 0.05 -11.16
C LEU A 67 2.67 1.10 -12.25
N TYR A 68 3.70 1.95 -12.08
CA TYR A 68 4.05 3.03 -13.01
C TYR A 68 5.28 2.73 -13.86
N ARG A 69 5.77 1.48 -13.82
CA ARG A 69 6.88 1.00 -14.67
C ARG A 69 8.14 1.87 -14.52
N GLY A 70 8.49 2.20 -13.28
CA GLY A 70 9.70 2.94 -12.93
C GLY A 70 9.52 4.46 -12.90
N LYS A 71 8.36 4.98 -13.32
CA LYS A 71 8.07 6.40 -13.20
C LYS A 71 7.76 6.78 -11.75
N VAL A 72 8.31 7.91 -11.31
CA VAL A 72 8.09 8.48 -9.99
C VAL A 72 7.81 9.96 -10.18
N GLY A 73 6.69 10.45 -9.63
CA GLY A 73 6.35 11.86 -9.70
C GLY A 73 7.29 12.71 -8.84
N LEU A 74 7.81 13.80 -9.39
CA LEU A 74 8.72 14.70 -8.68
C LEU A 74 8.00 15.85 -7.98
N ASP A 75 6.80 16.18 -8.46
CA ASP A 75 5.89 17.16 -7.88
C ASP A 75 4.42 16.73 -8.01
N VAL A 76 3.52 17.54 -7.44
CA VAL A 76 2.09 17.22 -7.39
C VAL A 76 1.50 17.07 -8.79
N ALA A 77 1.91 17.91 -9.75
CA ALA A 77 1.36 17.88 -11.10
C ALA A 77 1.80 16.61 -11.84
N GLU A 78 3.07 16.21 -11.71
CA GLU A 78 3.55 14.95 -12.28
C GLU A 78 2.87 13.74 -11.64
N ALA A 79 2.69 13.72 -10.31
CA ALA A 79 2.01 12.63 -9.61
C ALA A 79 0.53 12.52 -9.99
N GLN A 80 -0.15 13.66 -10.16
CA GLN A 80 -1.51 13.70 -10.69
C GLN A 80 -1.56 13.13 -12.11
N HIS A 81 -0.64 13.54 -12.98
CA HIS A 81 -0.58 13.01 -14.34
C HIS A 81 -0.33 11.50 -14.38
N LEU A 82 0.56 10.99 -13.52
CA LEU A 82 0.78 9.56 -13.38
C LEU A 82 -0.52 8.84 -12.98
N MET A 83 -1.21 9.30 -11.94
CA MET A 83 -2.48 8.75 -11.49
C MET A 83 -3.54 8.72 -12.59
N GLU A 84 -3.72 9.84 -13.30
CA GLU A 84 -4.70 9.97 -14.38
C GLU A 84 -4.39 9.04 -15.56
N SER A 85 -3.11 8.79 -15.81
CA SER A 85 -2.66 7.90 -16.88
C SER A 85 -2.64 6.41 -16.49
N LEU A 86 -2.96 6.07 -15.24
CA LEU A 86 -2.88 4.69 -14.76
C LEU A 86 -3.99 3.84 -15.38
N ASP A 87 -3.61 2.74 -16.02
CA ASP A 87 -4.54 1.68 -16.42
C ASP A 87 -4.93 0.86 -15.17
N TRP A 88 -6.10 1.18 -14.61
CA TRP A 88 -6.62 0.53 -13.40
C TRP A 88 -6.83 -0.98 -13.56
N PRO A 89 -7.51 -1.49 -14.61
CA PRO A 89 -7.60 -2.93 -14.85
C PRO A 89 -6.23 -3.63 -14.89
N SER A 90 -5.26 -3.04 -15.57
CA SER A 90 -3.90 -3.59 -15.60
C SER A 90 -3.23 -3.51 -14.22
N ALA A 91 -3.40 -2.42 -13.47
CA ALA A 91 -2.85 -2.30 -12.12
C ALA A 91 -3.41 -3.36 -11.17
N VAL A 92 -4.72 -3.65 -11.23
CA VAL A 92 -5.36 -4.72 -10.45
C VAL A 92 -4.77 -6.09 -10.83
N LYS A 93 -4.54 -6.36 -12.12
CA LYS A 93 -3.89 -7.61 -12.55
C LYS A 93 -2.43 -7.71 -12.07
N ASP A 94 -1.67 -6.61 -12.01
CA ASP A 94 -0.31 -6.62 -11.44
C ASP A 94 -0.32 -6.91 -9.94
N ILE A 95 -1.31 -6.38 -9.23
CA ILE A 95 -1.52 -6.65 -7.82
C ILE A 95 -1.84 -8.13 -7.59
N ASP A 96 -2.75 -8.71 -8.38
CA ASP A 96 -3.06 -10.14 -8.30
C ASP A 96 -1.83 -11.02 -8.62
N ALA A 97 -1.07 -10.67 -9.67
CA ALA A 97 0.19 -11.34 -9.99
C ALA A 97 1.20 -11.26 -8.84
N SER A 98 1.24 -10.14 -8.11
CA SER A 98 2.09 -9.96 -6.93
C SER A 98 1.66 -10.85 -5.75
N LEU A 99 0.35 -10.96 -5.50
CA LEU A 99 -0.21 -11.86 -4.48
C LEU A 99 0.13 -13.33 -4.81
N ASN A 100 -0.06 -13.73 -6.06
CA ASN A 100 0.23 -15.08 -6.51
C ASN A 100 1.72 -15.39 -6.48
N TRP A 101 2.57 -14.44 -6.89
CA TRP A 101 4.02 -14.58 -6.79
C TRP A 101 4.46 -14.82 -5.34
N LEU A 102 3.92 -14.07 -4.36
CA LEU A 102 4.25 -14.28 -2.95
C LEU A 102 3.86 -15.67 -2.45
N LYS A 103 2.66 -16.17 -2.80
CA LYS A 103 2.22 -17.53 -2.46
C LYS A 103 3.17 -18.58 -3.04
N SER A 104 3.49 -18.46 -4.34
CA SER A 104 4.40 -19.39 -5.04
C SER A 104 5.83 -19.33 -4.52
N ASN A 105 6.22 -18.22 -3.88
CA ASN A 105 7.57 -18.02 -3.31
C ASN A 105 7.57 -18.13 -1.77
N GLY A 106 6.70 -18.99 -1.24
CA GLY A 106 6.80 -19.54 0.12
C GLY A 106 5.99 -18.82 1.19
N SER A 107 5.28 -17.74 0.87
CA SER A 107 4.41 -17.07 1.85
C SER A 107 3.10 -17.83 2.02
N SER A 108 2.91 -18.40 3.23
CA SER A 108 1.74 -19.22 3.58
C SER A 108 0.42 -18.46 3.62
N LYS A 109 0.48 -17.15 3.88
CA LYS A 109 -0.65 -16.22 3.84
C LYS A 109 -0.21 -14.95 3.13
N VAL A 110 -1.08 -14.38 2.32
CA VAL A 110 -0.85 -13.11 1.66
C VAL A 110 -2.04 -12.19 1.87
N GLY A 111 -1.75 -10.94 2.19
CA GLY A 111 -2.72 -9.85 2.26
C GLY A 111 -2.29 -8.70 1.37
N ILE A 112 -3.12 -7.67 1.33
CA ILE A 112 -2.88 -6.44 0.59
C ILE A 112 -3.21 -5.24 1.47
N THR A 113 -2.43 -4.17 1.32
CA THR A 113 -2.71 -2.87 1.90
C THR A 113 -2.19 -1.80 0.96
N GLY A 114 -2.69 -0.56 1.11
CA GLY A 114 -2.20 0.56 0.34
C GLY A 114 -2.63 1.88 0.95
N PHE A 115 -1.94 2.93 0.50
CA PHE A 115 -2.09 4.28 1.02
C PHE A 115 -2.54 5.21 -0.12
N CYS A 116 -3.39 6.20 0.15
CA CYS A 116 -3.97 7.07 -0.88
C CYS A 116 -4.64 6.23 -2.00
N LEU A 117 -4.25 6.43 -3.26
CA LEU A 117 -4.63 5.64 -4.43
C LEU A 117 -4.45 4.14 -4.18
N GLY A 118 -3.38 3.74 -3.50
CA GLY A 118 -3.11 2.36 -3.16
C GLY A 118 -4.20 1.75 -2.27
N GLY A 119 -4.86 2.55 -1.43
CA GLY A 119 -5.99 2.09 -0.62
C GLY A 119 -7.22 1.76 -1.48
N ALA A 120 -7.56 2.63 -2.43
CA ALA A 120 -8.63 2.40 -3.40
C ALA A 120 -8.35 1.15 -4.26
N LEU A 121 -7.12 1.04 -4.78
CA LEU A 121 -6.67 -0.14 -5.56
C LEU A 121 -6.66 -1.43 -4.72
N SER A 122 -6.32 -1.35 -3.44
CA SER A 122 -6.37 -2.50 -2.53
C SER A 122 -7.78 -3.03 -2.39
N ILE A 123 -8.76 -2.13 -2.30
CA ILE A 123 -10.18 -2.49 -2.19
C ILE A 123 -10.67 -3.04 -3.52
N ALA A 124 -10.38 -2.36 -4.65
CA ALA A 124 -10.73 -2.83 -5.99
C ALA A 124 -10.25 -4.28 -6.22
N SER A 125 -9.02 -4.56 -5.80
CA SER A 125 -8.40 -5.89 -5.89
C SER A 125 -9.06 -6.93 -4.97
N ALA A 126 -9.56 -6.52 -3.79
CA ALA A 126 -10.21 -7.42 -2.84
C ALA A 126 -11.66 -7.77 -3.23
N VAL A 127 -12.40 -6.83 -3.81
CA VAL A 127 -13.83 -7.01 -4.12
C VAL A 127 -14.13 -7.27 -5.59
N SER A 128 -13.11 -7.36 -6.46
CA SER A 128 -13.28 -7.45 -7.93
C SER A 128 -14.19 -6.36 -8.50
N VAL A 129 -14.21 -5.19 -7.86
CA VAL A 129 -14.98 -4.04 -8.32
C VAL A 129 -14.10 -3.27 -9.30
N PRO A 130 -14.52 -3.10 -10.57
CA PRO A 130 -13.68 -2.50 -11.60
C PRO A 130 -13.16 -1.10 -11.23
N GLU A 131 -13.89 -0.35 -10.39
CA GLU A 131 -13.50 1.00 -9.94
C GLU A 131 -14.06 1.29 -8.53
N VAL A 132 -13.19 1.52 -7.55
CA VAL A 132 -13.60 2.04 -6.23
C VAL A 132 -13.62 3.55 -6.30
N ASP A 133 -14.65 4.10 -6.95
CA ASP A 133 -14.90 5.55 -6.93
C ASP A 133 -15.51 5.94 -5.57
N ALA A 134 -14.66 5.99 -4.55
CA ALA A 134 -15.01 6.50 -3.24
C ALA A 134 -14.13 7.71 -2.95
N VAL A 135 -14.73 8.89 -3.06
CA VAL A 135 -14.03 10.17 -2.88
C VAL A 135 -13.84 10.51 -1.39
N THR A 136 -14.58 9.85 -0.51
CA THR A 136 -14.53 10.02 0.95
C THR A 136 -14.50 8.67 1.68
N ALA A 137 -13.97 8.65 2.90
CA ALA A 137 -13.98 7.46 3.76
C ALA A 137 -15.40 6.92 4.01
N LYS A 138 -16.41 7.80 4.06
CA LYS A 138 -17.81 7.42 4.27
C LYS A 138 -18.40 6.70 3.06
N GLN A 139 -18.19 7.23 1.85
CA GLN A 139 -18.64 6.56 0.62
C GLN A 139 -17.97 5.21 0.44
N LEU A 140 -16.73 5.07 0.93
CA LEU A 140 -16.01 3.81 0.91
C LEU A 140 -16.64 2.79 1.85
N GLU A 141 -16.97 3.19 3.07
CA GLU A 141 -17.68 2.36 4.06
C GLU A 141 -19.01 1.86 3.51
N GLU A 142 -19.85 2.75 2.97
CA GLU A 142 -21.14 2.39 2.36
C GLU A 142 -20.99 1.34 1.24
N LYS A 143 -19.97 1.49 0.38
CA LYS A 143 -19.66 0.50 -0.67
C LYS A 143 -19.18 -0.83 -0.09
N LEU A 144 -18.32 -0.81 0.92
CA LEU A 144 -17.82 -2.02 1.58
C LEU A 144 -18.95 -2.79 2.26
N GLU A 145 -19.85 -2.09 2.97
CA GLU A 145 -21.05 -2.68 3.57
C GLU A 145 -21.93 -3.36 2.51
N SER A 146 -22.14 -2.70 1.37
CA SER A 146 -22.96 -3.25 0.27
C SER A 146 -22.36 -4.49 -0.41
N SER A 147 -21.04 -4.73 -0.25
CA SER A 147 -20.34 -5.83 -0.90
C SER A 147 -20.60 -7.21 -0.27
N GLY A 148 -21.11 -7.25 0.97
CA GLY A 148 -21.28 -8.48 1.73
C GLY A 148 -19.96 -9.14 2.20
N VAL A 149 -18.82 -8.51 1.95
CA VAL A 149 -17.50 -8.96 2.44
C VAL A 149 -17.28 -8.44 3.87
N PRO A 150 -16.88 -9.29 4.84
CA PRO A 150 -16.52 -8.82 6.17
C PRO A 150 -15.47 -7.72 6.11
N ASN A 151 -15.78 -6.57 6.71
CA ASN A 151 -14.91 -5.40 6.69
C ASN A 151 -14.93 -4.70 8.05
N GLU A 152 -13.84 -4.00 8.36
CA GLU A 152 -13.73 -3.10 9.50
C GLU A 152 -13.24 -1.76 8.97
N VAL A 153 -14.04 -0.70 9.17
CA VAL A 153 -13.68 0.67 8.80
C VAL A 153 -13.33 1.45 10.06
N ASN A 154 -12.17 2.12 10.03
CA ASN A 154 -11.70 2.97 11.12
C ASN A 154 -11.49 4.39 10.60
N ILE A 155 -12.24 5.34 11.15
CA ILE A 155 -12.11 6.77 10.82
C ILE A 155 -11.40 7.47 11.98
N TYR A 156 -10.32 8.19 11.67
CA TYR A 156 -9.52 8.91 12.65
C TYR A 156 -9.88 10.39 12.59
N ALA A 157 -10.48 10.92 13.65
CA ALA A 157 -10.86 12.32 13.72
C ALA A 157 -9.61 13.21 13.82
N GLY A 158 -9.65 14.39 13.20
CA GLY A 158 -8.59 15.41 13.33
C GLY A 158 -7.36 15.19 12.44
N VAL A 159 -7.27 14.10 11.69
CA VAL A 159 -6.17 13.85 10.75
C VAL A 159 -6.58 14.07 9.29
N GLY A 160 -5.62 14.52 8.48
CA GLY A 160 -5.79 14.73 7.05
C GLY A 160 -5.43 13.52 6.19
N HIS A 161 -5.52 13.71 4.88
CA HIS A 161 -5.03 12.74 3.90
C HIS A 161 -3.54 12.43 4.11
N ALA A 162 -3.14 11.18 3.86
CA ALA A 162 -1.77 10.73 4.01
C ALA A 162 -1.15 10.92 5.43
N PHE A 163 -1.96 10.98 6.49
CA PHE A 163 -1.47 11.18 7.87
C PHE A 163 -0.44 10.13 8.34
N LEU A 164 -0.36 8.97 7.69
CA LEU A 164 0.66 7.93 7.95
C LEU A 164 2.02 8.20 7.28
N ASN A 165 2.14 9.24 6.44
CA ASN A 165 3.39 9.68 5.83
C ASN A 165 4.14 10.59 6.81
N VAL A 166 4.82 9.96 7.75
CA VAL A 166 5.45 10.62 8.90
C VAL A 166 6.96 10.83 8.74
N SER A 167 7.57 10.46 7.61
CA SER A 167 8.97 10.82 7.36
C SER A 167 9.11 12.35 7.26
N PRO A 168 10.30 12.91 7.52
CA PRO A 168 10.54 14.35 7.33
C PRO A 168 10.11 14.84 5.93
N GLU A 169 10.42 14.06 4.91
CA GLU A 169 10.08 14.36 3.52
C GLU A 169 8.57 14.17 3.26
N GLY A 170 7.93 13.13 3.79
CA GLY A 170 6.48 12.93 3.67
C GLY A 170 5.68 14.05 4.34
N LYS A 171 6.13 14.51 5.52
CA LYS A 171 5.59 15.70 6.19
C LYS A 171 5.73 16.95 5.33
N GLN A 172 6.89 17.14 4.70
CA GLN A 172 7.11 18.28 3.80
C GLN A 172 6.21 18.21 2.57
N MET A 173 6.06 17.05 1.95
CA MET A 173 5.19 16.86 0.78
C MET A 173 3.72 17.16 1.12
N ARG A 174 3.22 16.68 2.27
CA ARG A 174 1.88 17.02 2.76
C ARG A 174 1.67 18.52 2.94
N LYS A 175 2.65 19.21 3.54
CA LYS A 175 2.62 20.68 3.69
C LYS A 175 2.57 21.39 2.34
N ASN A 176 3.34 20.92 1.36
CA ASN A 176 3.33 21.48 0.00
C ASN A 176 1.97 21.27 -0.71
N MET A 177 1.21 20.25 -0.31
CA MET A 177 -0.15 20.00 -0.79
C MET A 177 -1.23 20.77 0.00
N GLY A 178 -0.85 21.61 0.97
CA GLY A 178 -1.80 22.34 1.82
C GLY A 178 -2.52 21.46 2.84
N MET A 179 -1.96 20.30 3.19
CA MET A 179 -2.55 19.39 4.17
C MET A 179 -2.11 19.72 5.60
N ASN A 180 -3.02 19.51 6.56
CA ASN A 180 -2.75 19.74 7.98
C ASN A 180 -1.73 18.75 8.57
N ASP A 181 -1.12 19.15 9.68
CA ASP A 181 -0.26 18.28 10.49
C ASP A 181 -1.07 17.08 11.04
N ASP A 182 -0.36 15.97 11.28
CA ASP A 182 -0.91 14.73 11.81
C ASP A 182 -1.09 14.80 13.33
N ASP A 183 -2.05 14.02 13.84
CA ASP A 183 -2.14 13.66 15.26
C ASP A 183 -1.27 12.40 15.49
N PRO A 184 -0.14 12.50 16.21
CA PRO A 184 0.73 11.35 16.47
C PRO A 184 0.00 10.19 17.14
N ALA A 185 -0.99 10.47 17.99
CA ALA A 185 -1.77 9.42 18.66
C ALA A 185 -2.63 8.64 17.66
N ALA A 186 -3.18 9.33 16.65
CA ALA A 186 -3.91 8.67 15.57
C ALA A 186 -3.01 7.81 14.70
N VAL A 187 -1.78 8.27 14.40
CA VAL A 187 -0.77 7.48 13.68
C VAL A 187 -0.42 6.21 14.44
N GLU A 188 -0.14 6.32 15.74
CA GLU A 188 0.19 5.18 16.59
C GLU A 188 -0.97 4.19 16.68
N LEU A 189 -2.19 4.70 16.88
CA LEU A 189 -3.40 3.88 16.94
C LEU A 189 -3.64 3.12 15.63
N ALA A 190 -3.43 3.77 14.48
CA ALA A 190 -3.56 3.14 13.17
C ALA A 190 -2.54 2.01 12.97
N TRP A 191 -1.26 2.24 13.30
CA TRP A 191 -0.23 1.20 13.22
C TRP A 191 -0.46 0.07 14.22
N TRP A 192 -0.95 0.38 15.42
CA TRP A 192 -1.29 -0.62 16.42
C TRP A 192 -2.41 -1.52 15.92
N LYS A 193 -3.51 -0.96 15.40
CA LYS A 193 -4.61 -1.71 14.78
C LYS A 193 -4.12 -2.59 13.63
N ALA A 194 -3.30 -2.06 12.73
CA ALA A 194 -2.72 -2.83 11.63
C ALA A 194 -1.86 -4.01 12.11
N SER A 195 -1.13 -3.84 13.21
CA SER A 195 -0.33 -4.91 13.81
C SER A 195 -1.16 -5.98 14.54
N ALA A 196 -2.38 -5.64 14.94
CA ALA A 196 -3.28 -6.50 15.68
C ALA A 196 -4.25 -7.29 14.78
N LEU A 197 -4.16 -7.11 13.45
CA LEU A 197 -5.02 -7.83 12.51
C LEU A 197 -4.87 -9.34 12.71
N PRO A 198 -5.99 -10.07 12.87
CA PRO A 198 -5.94 -11.50 13.14
C PRO A 198 -5.27 -12.19 11.96
N THR A 199 -4.18 -12.90 12.23
CA THR A 199 -3.51 -13.80 11.28
C THR A 199 -4.35 -15.04 10.98
N LYS A 200 -5.68 -14.99 11.17
CA LYS A 200 -6.60 -16.12 11.00
C LYS A 200 -6.80 -16.45 9.54
#